data_AF-A0A7C1PAD8-F1
#
_entry.id   AF-A0A7C1PAD8-F1
#
_cell.length_a   1.000
_cell.length_b   1.000
_cell.length_c   1.000
_cell.angle_alpha   90.00
_cell.angle_beta   90.00
_cell.angle_gamma   90.00
#
_symmetry.space_group_name_H-M   'P 1'
#
loop_
_entity.id
_entity.type
_entity.pdbx_description
1 polymer ?
#
loop_
_entity_poly.entity_id
_entity_poly.type
_entity_poly.pdbx_seq_one_letter_code
_entity_poly.pdbx_strand_id
1 'polypeptide(L)' 'MAARTCKQVSNCEEAVILWCNGYRRADGDNDGIPCENVCSSVEQVNEIRRVIGC' A
#
# COMPACT_ATOMS: atom_id res chain seq x y z
N MET A 1 3.12 16.22 11.89
CA MET A 1 3.55 15.65 10.59
C MET A 1 2.30 15.20 9.86
N ALA A 2 2.11 15.59 8.59
CA ALA A 2 1.05 14.98 7.79
C ALA A 2 1.45 13.52 7.53
N ALA A 3 0.64 12.56 7.97
CA ALA A 3 0.85 11.17 7.59
C ALA A 3 0.78 11.09 6.07
N ARG A 4 1.76 10.41 5.43
CA ARG A 4 1.64 10.12 3.99
C ARG A 4 0.31 9.38 3.80
N THR A 5 -0.51 9.86 2.88
CA THR A 5 -1.80 9.25 2.54
C THR A 5 -1.72 8.62 1.15
N CYS A 6 -2.69 7.79 0.78
CA CYS A 6 -2.77 7.19 -0.56
C CYS A 6 -2.75 8.22 -1.70
N LYS A 7 -3.10 9.49 -1.44
CA LYS A 7 -3.02 10.59 -2.41
C LYS A 7 -1.60 11.11 -2.64
N GLN A 8 -0.64 10.72 -1.81
CA GLN A 8 0.75 11.19 -1.84
C GLN A 8 1.73 10.10 -2.30
N VAL A 9 1.22 8.91 -2.64
CA VAL A 9 1.99 7.84 -3.25
C VAL A 9 1.70 7.81 -4.75
N SER A 10 2.73 7.60 -5.56
CA SER A 10 2.61 7.66 -7.02
C SER A 10 2.55 6.28 -7.68
N ASN A 11 2.86 5.21 -6.94
CA ASN A 11 2.86 3.85 -7.45
C ASN A 11 2.52 2.85 -6.32
N CYS A 12 2.20 1.61 -6.72
CA CYS A 12 1.81 0.56 -5.77
C CYS A 12 2.94 0.22 -4.78
N GLU A 13 4.20 0.32 -5.19
CA GLU A 13 5.34 0.06 -4.31
C GLU A 13 5.36 1.03 -3.11
N GLU A 14 5.23 2.33 -3.36
CA GLU A 14 5.13 3.34 -2.31
C GLU A 14 3.89 3.13 -1.43
N ALA A 15 2.77 2.68 -1.99
CA ALA A 15 1.57 2.36 -1.22
C ALA A 15 1.80 1.17 -0.27
N VAL A 16 2.45 0.12 -0.74
CA VAL A 16 2.80 -1.04 0.10
C VAL A 16 3.79 -0.64 1.18
N ILE A 17 4.83 0.15 0.85
CA ILE A 17 5.76 0.70 1.85
C ILE A 17 5.00 1.51 2.89
N LEU A 18 4.07 2.37 2.47
CA LEU A 18 3.26 3.18 3.36
C LEU A 18 2.41 2.32 4.30
N TRP A 19 1.77 1.28 3.77
CA TRP A 19 0.99 0.31 4.54
C TRP A 19 1.85 -0.44 5.56
N CYS A 20 3.01 -0.94 5.13
CA CYS A 20 3.97 -1.63 5.97
C CYS A 20 4.60 -0.75 7.05
N ASN A 21 4.69 0.57 6.83
CA ASN A 21 5.08 1.55 7.85
C ASN A 21 3.99 1.79 8.92
N GLY A 22 2.88 1.05 8.88
CA GLY A 22 1.83 1.09 9.89
C GLY A 22 0.64 1.98 9.54
N TYR A 23 0.57 2.52 8.31
CA TYR A 23 -0.61 3.24 7.84
C TYR A 23 -1.73 2.24 7.48
N ARG A 24 -2.37 1.68 8.51
CA ARG A 24 -3.45 0.68 8.35
C ARG A 24 -4.59 1.14 7.46
N ARG A 25 -4.85 2.44 7.40
CA ARG A 25 -5.87 3.04 6.52
C ARG A 25 -5.51 3.01 5.03
N ALA A 26 -4.33 2.50 4.66
CA ALA A 26 -4.02 2.22 3.26
C ALA A 26 -5.02 1.19 2.68
N ASP A 27 -5.35 0.18 3.48
CA ASP A 27 -6.32 -0.88 3.18
C ASP A 27 -7.53 -0.69 4.11
N GLY A 28 -8.45 0.19 3.70
CA GLY A 28 -9.56 0.63 4.53
C GLY A 28 -10.70 -0.39 4.61
N ASP A 29 -10.87 -1.15 3.55
CA ASP A 29 -11.87 -2.19 3.33
C ASP A 29 -11.35 -3.60 3.68
N ASN A 30 -10.06 -3.74 4.00
CA ASN A 30 -9.41 -4.98 4.44
C ASN A 30 -9.46 -6.08 3.36
N ASP A 31 -9.40 -5.67 2.09
CA ASP A 31 -9.36 -6.58 0.95
C ASP A 31 -7.92 -7.05 0.63
N GLY A 32 -6.92 -6.44 1.29
CA GLY A 32 -5.50 -6.71 1.08
C GLY A 32 -4.86 -5.87 -0.03
N ILE A 33 -5.55 -4.84 -0.53
CA ILE A 33 -5.07 -3.91 -1.56
C ILE A 33 -4.90 -2.50 -0.95
N PRO A 34 -3.69 -2.12 -0.52
CA PRO A 34 -3.46 -0.78 -0.02
C PRO A 34 -3.52 0.23 -1.16
N CYS A 35 -4.25 1.33 -0.95
CA CYS A 35 -4.33 2.45 -1.87
C CYS A 35 -4.67 2.00 -3.30
N GLU A 36 -5.91 1.55 -3.51
CA GLU A 36 -6.48 1.09 -4.78
C GLU A 36 -6.30 2.06 -5.96
N ASN A 37 -5.98 3.32 -5.68
CA ASN A 37 -5.65 4.31 -6.71
C ASN A 37 -4.33 4.02 -7.44
N VAL A 38 -3.44 3.22 -6.85
CA VAL A 38 -2.14 2.85 -7.43
C VAL A 38 -1.89 1.34 -7.43
N CYS A 39 -2.49 0.59 -6.51
CA CYS A 39 -2.48 -0.88 -6.51
C CYS A 39 -3.76 -1.41 -7.13
N SER A 40 -3.67 -2.40 -8.04
CA SER A 40 -4.84 -2.90 -8.78
C SER A 40 -5.23 -4.33 -8.42
N SER A 41 -4.38 -5.07 -7.70
CA SER A 41 -4.66 -6.45 -7.31
C SER A 41 -3.85 -6.90 -6.08
N VAL A 42 -4.40 -7.86 -5.34
CA VAL A 42 -3.72 -8.52 -4.21
C VAL A 42 -2.46 -9.25 -4.66
N GLU A 43 -2.43 -9.80 -5.88
CA GLU A 43 -1.24 -10.45 -6.42
C GLU A 43 -0.07 -9.47 -6.59
N GLN A 44 -0.33 -8.29 -7.15
CA GLN A 44 0.67 -7.22 -7.28
C GLN A 44 1.21 -6.81 -5.91
N VAL A 45 0.31 -6.62 -4.94
CA VAL A 45 0.66 -6.25 -3.57
C VAL A 45 1.53 -7.32 -2.91
N ASN A 46 1.15 -8.60 -3.04
CA ASN A 46 1.91 -9.72 -2.48
C ASN A 46 3.28 -9.88 -3.12
N GLU A 47 3.42 -9.64 -4.42
CA GLU A 47 4.71 -9.63 -5.10
C GLU A 47 5.61 -8.53 -4.52
N ILE A 48 5.11 -7.31 -4.42
CA ILE A 48 5.84 -6.18 -3.85
C ILE A 48 6.21 -6.44 -2.38
N ARG A 49 5.28 -6.98 -1.59
CA ARG A 49 5.52 -7.37 -0.20
C ARG A 49 6.65 -8.38 -0.05
N ARG A 50 6.70 -9.40 -0.93
CA ARG A 50 7.80 -10.37 -0.97
C ARG A 50 9.13 -9.72 -1.33
N VAL A 51 9.13 -8.73 -2.23
CA VAL A 51 10.33 -8.00 -2.63
C VAL A 51 10.86 -7.12 -1.49
N ILE A 52 9.97 -6.42 -0.78
CA ILE A 52 10.34 -5.46 0.27
C ILE A 52 10.58 -6.14 1.63
N GLY A 53 9.96 -7.30 1.87
CA GLY A 53 10.11 -8.06 3.11
C GLY A 53 9.22 -7.58 4.26
N CYS A 54 7.98 -7.19 3.93
CA CYS A 54 6.89 -6.95 4.89
C CYS A 54 5.62 -7.72 4.46
#